data_AF-A0A384J5K3-F1
#
_entry.id   AF-A0A384J5K3-F1
#
_cell.length_a   1.000
_cell.length_b   1.000
_cell.length_c   1.000
_cell.angle_alpha   90.00
_cell.angle_beta   90.00
_cell.angle_gamma   90.00
#
_symmetry.space_group_name_H-M   'P 1'
#
loop_
_entity.id
_entity.type
_entity.pdbx_description
1 polymer ?
#
loop_
_entity_poly.entity_id
_entity_poly.type
_entity_poly.pdbx_seq_one_letter_code
_entity_poly.pdbx_strand_id
1 'polypeptide(L)'
;MAPVAKFGSALESSSYQSPDGGSAYAPLRKKVIEEAVAMGYNPATMVECGVTWSDDHDPFQHVKNAAYVHYVNQCVFREFQSFEPYLGKEKFQDMLKVRGIGPVVKNYTANFKRPVKFPDSLIIANRITEVFPDRYFGFASAWSLNQQVIVADFKICIVFFDYDRGVPANLLEASGTHRDLYEALKRRSEMEAKIASKWEQEHPKRTKAML
;
A
#
# COMPACT_ATOMS: atom_id res chain seq x y z
N MET A 1 -22.76 4.34 -9.01
CA MET A 1 -21.33 4.16 -9.35
C MET A 1 -20.65 5.51 -9.18
N ALA A 2 -19.40 5.56 -8.73
CA ALA A 2 -18.64 6.83 -8.74
C ALA A 2 -18.47 7.29 -10.21
N PRO A 3 -18.48 8.60 -10.50
CA PRO A 3 -18.31 9.08 -11.86
C PRO A 3 -16.91 8.74 -12.36
N VAL A 4 -16.85 8.02 -13.48
CA VAL A 4 -15.60 7.75 -14.22
C VAL A 4 -15.09 9.07 -14.80
N ALA A 5 -13.78 9.31 -14.71
CA ALA A 5 -13.18 10.49 -15.31
C ALA A 5 -13.45 10.51 -16.83
N LYS A 6 -13.86 11.68 -17.35
CA LYS A 6 -14.10 11.87 -18.78
C LYS A 6 -12.83 12.42 -19.41
N PHE A 7 -12.11 11.55 -20.12
CA PHE A 7 -10.98 11.94 -20.97
C PHE A 7 -11.48 12.27 -22.38
N GLY A 8 -10.85 13.25 -23.04
CA GLY A 8 -11.19 13.73 -24.38
C GLY A 8 -10.65 12.87 -25.52
N SER A 9 -9.69 11.98 -25.26
CA SER A 9 -9.16 11.04 -26.26
C SER A 9 -8.59 9.77 -25.61
N ALA A 10 -8.34 8.74 -26.43
CA ALA A 10 -7.65 7.52 -25.99
C ALA A 10 -6.22 7.84 -25.50
N LEU A 11 -5.49 8.71 -26.20
CA LEU A 11 -4.13 9.11 -25.81
C LEU A 11 -4.10 9.84 -24.47
N GLU A 12 -5.07 10.74 -24.24
CA GLU A 12 -5.20 11.43 -22.96
C GLU A 12 -5.59 10.45 -21.84
N SER A 13 -6.47 9.49 -22.12
CA SER A 13 -6.89 8.51 -21.12
C SER A 13 -5.76 7.59 -20.63
N SER A 14 -4.73 7.36 -21.46
CA SER A 14 -3.52 6.63 -21.08
C SER A 14 -2.34 7.54 -20.72
N SER A 15 -2.56 8.85 -20.50
CA SER A 15 -1.46 9.80 -20.27
C SER A 15 -0.70 9.57 -18.96
N TYR A 16 -1.19 8.76 -18.03
CA TYR A 16 -0.40 8.36 -16.86
C TYR A 16 0.90 7.62 -17.23
N GLN A 17 0.98 7.09 -18.46
CA GLN A 17 2.16 6.41 -18.98
C GLN A 17 3.21 7.37 -19.57
N SER A 18 2.85 8.65 -19.82
CA SER A 18 3.83 9.59 -20.35
C SER A 18 4.89 9.92 -19.28
N PRO A 19 6.14 10.26 -19.66
CA PRO A 19 7.21 10.52 -18.70
C PRO A 19 6.93 11.67 -17.71
N ASP A 20 6.03 12.59 -18.06
CA ASP A 20 5.55 13.68 -17.20
C ASP A 20 4.36 13.29 -16.31
N GLY A 21 3.91 12.02 -16.40
CA GLY A 21 2.74 11.48 -15.71
C GLY A 21 1.40 11.97 -16.26
N GLY A 22 1.38 12.82 -17.28
CA GLY A 22 0.16 13.33 -17.92
C GLY A 22 -0.67 14.26 -17.04
N SER A 23 -0.88 15.49 -17.51
CA SER A 23 -1.62 16.53 -16.79
C SER A 23 -3.07 16.16 -16.47
N ALA A 24 -3.71 15.32 -17.29
CA ALA A 24 -5.08 14.84 -17.06
C ALA A 24 -5.21 14.00 -15.77
N TYR A 25 -4.16 13.32 -15.35
CA TYR A 25 -4.14 12.51 -14.12
C TYR A 25 -3.70 13.30 -12.87
N ALA A 26 -3.08 14.47 -13.03
CA ALA A 26 -2.63 15.29 -11.91
C ALA A 26 -3.75 15.62 -10.89
N PRO A 27 -4.94 16.11 -11.28
CA PRO A 27 -6.02 16.37 -10.32
C PRO A 27 -6.58 15.08 -9.70
N LEU A 28 -6.60 13.98 -10.47
CA LEU A 28 -7.07 12.67 -10.00
C LEU A 28 -6.16 12.09 -8.92
N ARG A 29 -4.84 12.18 -9.10
CA ARG A 29 -3.82 11.81 -8.11
C ARG A 29 -3.96 12.63 -6.84
N LYS A 30 -3.99 13.96 -7.00
CA LYS A 30 -4.03 14.89 -5.87
C LYS A 30 -5.20 14.55 -4.94
N LYS A 31 -6.39 14.38 -5.51
CA LYS A 31 -7.59 14.02 -4.75
C LYS A 31 -7.43 12.69 -4.01
N VAL A 32 -6.92 11.66 -4.67
CA VAL A 32 -6.73 10.33 -4.05
C VAL A 32 -5.66 10.36 -2.95
N ILE A 33 -4.57 11.10 -3.13
CA ILE A 33 -3.53 11.27 -2.10
C ILE A 33 -4.13 11.97 -0.88
N GLU A 34 -4.84 13.09 -1.09
CA GLU A 34 -5.49 13.83 0.00
C GLU A 34 -6.47 12.96 0.78
N GLU A 35 -7.31 12.18 0.07
CA GLU A 35 -8.25 11.24 0.70
C GLU A 35 -7.52 10.12 1.47
N ALA A 36 -6.50 9.50 0.87
CA ALA A 36 -5.74 8.44 1.53
C ALA A 36 -5.04 8.95 2.81
N VAL A 37 -4.47 10.16 2.78
CA VAL A 37 -3.89 10.78 3.99
C VAL A 37 -4.95 11.05 5.04
N ALA A 38 -6.10 11.60 4.64
CA ALA A 38 -7.20 11.84 5.57
C ALA A 38 -7.74 10.55 6.21
N MET A 39 -7.66 9.43 5.49
CA MET A 39 -7.99 8.08 5.97
C MET A 39 -6.90 7.45 6.86
N GLY A 40 -5.77 8.11 7.10
CA GLY A 40 -4.69 7.63 7.96
C GLY A 40 -3.70 6.70 7.27
N TYR A 41 -3.66 6.67 5.93
CA TYR A 41 -2.60 5.98 5.19
C TYR A 41 -1.32 6.82 5.16
N ASN A 42 -0.18 6.15 5.21
CA ASN A 42 1.10 6.83 5.32
C ASN A 42 1.65 7.24 3.93
N PRO A 43 1.90 8.54 3.66
CA PRO A 43 2.45 9.02 2.39
C PRO A 43 3.77 8.35 1.98
N ALA A 44 4.61 7.96 2.95
CA ALA A 44 5.90 7.33 2.69
C ALA A 44 5.77 5.93 2.07
N THR A 45 4.56 5.35 2.07
CA THR A 45 4.28 4.02 1.51
C THR A 45 3.63 4.06 0.13
N MET A 46 3.07 5.20 -0.26
CA MET A 46 2.25 5.36 -1.47
C MET A 46 2.99 5.06 -2.78
N VAL A 47 2.44 4.20 -3.61
CA VAL A 47 2.94 3.98 -4.98
C VAL A 47 1.83 4.30 -5.96
N GLU A 48 2.20 4.85 -7.11
CA GLU A 48 1.33 4.90 -8.27
C GLU A 48 1.73 3.79 -9.24
N CYS A 49 0.80 2.90 -9.51
CA CYS A 49 0.96 1.78 -10.44
C CYS A 49 0.02 1.98 -11.62
N GLY A 50 0.58 2.38 -12.76
CA GLY A 50 -0.15 2.43 -14.02
C GLY A 50 -0.59 1.04 -14.46
N VAL A 51 -1.84 0.90 -14.90
CA VAL A 51 -2.31 -0.35 -15.51
C VAL A 51 -1.65 -0.51 -16.87
N THR A 52 -0.97 -1.63 -17.09
CA THR A 52 -0.34 -1.98 -18.36
C THR A 52 -1.30 -2.86 -19.16
N TRP A 53 -1.74 -2.40 -20.33
CA TRP A 53 -2.71 -3.13 -21.15
C TRP A 53 -2.27 -4.56 -21.49
N SER A 54 -1.01 -4.75 -21.87
CA SER A 54 -0.47 -6.07 -22.26
C SER A 54 -0.27 -7.02 -21.09
N ASP A 55 0.08 -6.47 -19.93
CA ASP A 55 0.60 -7.27 -18.82
C ASP A 55 -0.44 -7.51 -17.75
N ASP A 56 -1.37 -6.58 -17.54
CA ASP A 56 -2.29 -6.61 -16.40
C ASP A 56 -3.67 -7.14 -16.76
N HIS A 57 -4.08 -7.12 -18.03
CA HIS A 57 -5.39 -7.62 -18.44
C HIS A 57 -5.45 -9.14 -18.61
N ASP A 58 -6.61 -9.71 -18.32
CA ASP A 58 -6.99 -11.07 -18.70
C ASP A 58 -8.05 -11.07 -19.83
N PRO A 59 -8.44 -12.24 -20.37
CA PRO A 59 -9.46 -12.35 -21.42
C PRO A 59 -10.86 -11.83 -21.03
N PHE A 60 -11.13 -11.57 -19.75
CA PHE A 60 -12.39 -10.97 -19.28
C PHE A 60 -12.37 -9.43 -19.28
N GLN A 61 -11.35 -8.82 -19.89
CA GLN A 61 -11.23 -7.38 -20.13
C GLN A 61 -11.18 -6.54 -18.85
N HIS A 62 -10.56 -7.07 -17.80
CA HIS A 62 -10.20 -6.32 -16.61
C HIS A 62 -8.81 -6.72 -16.12
N VAL A 63 -8.29 -5.97 -15.18
CA VAL A 63 -7.04 -6.30 -14.47
C VAL A 63 -7.19 -7.67 -13.80
N LYS A 64 -6.26 -8.57 -14.08
CA LYS A 64 -6.21 -9.93 -13.54
C LYS A 64 -5.88 -9.89 -12.06
N ASN A 65 -6.46 -10.80 -11.27
CA ASN A 65 -6.26 -10.82 -9.82
C ASN A 65 -4.77 -10.88 -9.40
N ALA A 66 -3.93 -11.57 -10.18
CA ALA A 66 -2.50 -11.66 -9.90
C ALA A 66 -1.74 -10.33 -10.04
N ALA A 67 -2.20 -9.39 -10.89
CA ALA A 67 -1.56 -8.09 -11.07
C ALA A 67 -1.64 -7.24 -9.78
N TYR A 68 -2.72 -7.37 -9.02
CA TYR A 68 -2.87 -6.69 -7.74
C TYR A 68 -1.81 -7.06 -6.71
N VAL A 69 -1.29 -8.29 -6.76
CA VAL A 69 -0.17 -8.73 -5.90
C VAL A 69 1.10 -7.97 -6.25
N HIS A 70 1.35 -7.73 -7.54
CA HIS A 70 2.47 -6.92 -7.98
C HIS A 70 2.34 -5.48 -7.47
N TYR A 71 1.16 -4.86 -7.63
CA TYR A 71 0.91 -3.50 -7.17
C TYR A 71 1.10 -3.32 -5.66
N VAL A 72 0.53 -4.22 -4.84
CA VAL A 72 0.66 -4.12 -3.38
C VAL A 72 2.10 -4.37 -2.92
N ASN A 73 2.85 -5.23 -3.60
CA ASN A 73 4.25 -5.47 -3.26
C ASN A 73 5.15 -4.25 -3.50
N GLN A 74 4.84 -3.38 -4.47
CA GLN A 74 5.53 -2.11 -4.61
C GLN A 74 5.31 -1.21 -3.38
N CYS A 75 4.08 -1.15 -2.87
CA CYS A 75 3.74 -0.42 -1.64
C CYS A 75 4.46 -1.01 -0.41
N VAL A 76 4.48 -2.35 -0.28
CA VAL A 76 5.20 -3.06 0.79
C VAL A 76 6.71 -2.77 0.73
N PHE A 77 7.29 -2.67 -0.46
CA PHE A 77 8.71 -2.34 -0.56
C PHE A 77 8.99 -0.89 -0.13
N ARG A 78 8.12 0.07 -0.47
CA ARG A 78 8.22 1.45 0.08
C ARG A 78 8.05 1.48 1.60
N GLU A 79 7.17 0.65 2.15
CA GLU A 79 7.05 0.46 3.61
C GLU A 79 8.38 0.00 4.20
N PHE A 80 9.05 -0.99 3.59
CA PHE A 80 10.38 -1.42 4.06
C PHE A 80 11.43 -0.31 3.93
N GLN A 81 11.41 0.45 2.84
CA GLN A 81 12.30 1.61 2.67
C GLN A 81 12.10 2.67 3.76
N SER A 82 10.87 2.83 4.26
CA SER A 82 10.56 3.74 5.36
C SER A 82 11.25 3.38 6.68
N PHE A 83 11.86 2.19 6.79
CA PHE A 83 12.57 1.74 7.99
C PHE A 83 13.99 2.33 8.11
N GLU A 84 14.56 2.84 7.02
CA GLU A 84 15.94 3.35 6.98
C GLU A 84 16.27 4.36 8.09
N PRO A 85 15.43 5.37 8.40
CA PRO A 85 15.72 6.33 9.46
C PRO A 85 15.81 5.72 10.86
N TYR A 86 15.20 4.56 11.09
CA TYR A 86 15.19 3.89 12.39
C TYR A 86 16.29 2.84 12.52
N LEU A 87 16.64 2.16 11.42
CA LEU A 87 17.71 1.17 11.43
C LEU A 87 19.10 1.80 11.29
N GLY A 88 19.19 2.95 10.63
CA GLY A 88 20.45 3.52 10.17
C GLY A 88 20.94 2.86 8.87
N LYS A 89 21.82 3.57 8.15
CA LYS A 89 22.24 3.20 6.78
C LYS A 89 22.79 1.78 6.68
N GLU A 90 23.69 1.38 7.59
CA GLU A 90 24.37 0.08 7.52
C GLU A 90 23.38 -1.08 7.71
N LYS A 91 22.65 -1.10 8.82
CA LYS A 91 21.67 -2.16 9.10
C LYS A 91 20.51 -2.19 8.12
N PHE A 92 20.10 -1.04 7.60
CA PHE A 92 19.12 -1.00 6.52
C PHE A 92 19.64 -1.67 5.23
N GLN A 93 20.91 -1.46 4.89
CA GLN A 93 21.53 -2.16 3.75
C GLN A 93 21.68 -3.66 3.99
N ASP A 94 21.98 -4.08 5.22
CA ASP A 94 22.01 -5.50 5.59
C ASP A 94 20.61 -6.12 5.49
N MET A 95 19.58 -5.44 5.99
CA MET A 95 18.18 -5.84 5.84
C MET A 95 17.79 -6.05 4.37
N LEU A 96 18.15 -5.11 3.47
CA LEU A 96 17.89 -5.24 2.03
C LEU A 96 18.68 -6.36 1.35
N LYS A 97 19.86 -6.69 1.88
CA LYS A 97 20.73 -7.77 1.39
C LYS A 97 20.48 -9.10 2.09
N VAL A 98 19.44 -9.19 2.92
CA VAL A 98 19.05 -10.42 3.61
C VAL A 98 20.20 -10.92 4.52
N ARG A 99 20.86 -10.00 5.23
CA ARG A 99 21.90 -10.28 6.22
C ARG A 99 21.36 -9.92 7.60
N GLY A 100 21.42 -10.85 8.56
CA GLY A 100 20.81 -10.64 9.87
C GLY A 100 19.28 -10.63 9.81
N ILE A 101 18.65 -9.58 10.32
CA ILE A 101 17.18 -9.50 10.47
C ILE A 101 16.57 -8.70 9.31
N GLY A 102 15.53 -9.24 8.67
CA GLY A 102 14.75 -8.49 7.70
C GLY A 102 13.28 -8.91 7.58
N PRO A 103 12.44 -8.06 6.99
CA PRO A 103 11.01 -8.31 6.88
C PRO A 103 10.71 -9.32 5.75
N VAL A 104 9.73 -10.19 5.99
CA VAL A 104 9.18 -11.15 5.04
C VAL A 104 7.66 -11.03 5.03
N VAL A 105 7.07 -11.03 3.83
CA VAL A 105 5.62 -11.14 3.68
C VAL A 105 5.21 -12.57 4.03
N LYS A 106 4.58 -12.77 5.19
CA LYS A 106 4.07 -14.09 5.61
C LYS A 106 2.80 -14.46 4.88
N ASN A 107 1.90 -13.50 4.70
CA ASN A 107 0.67 -13.66 3.93
C ASN A 107 0.06 -12.30 3.61
N TYR A 108 -0.86 -12.31 2.65
CA TYR A 108 -1.84 -11.26 2.44
C TYR A 108 -3.22 -11.86 2.14
N THR A 109 -4.28 -11.14 2.50
CA THR A 109 -5.66 -11.42 2.06
C THR A 109 -6.13 -10.26 1.21
N ALA A 110 -6.54 -10.53 -0.04
CA ALA A 110 -7.04 -9.53 -0.96
C ALA A 110 -8.58 -9.53 -0.99
N ASN A 111 -9.19 -8.35 -1.00
CA ASN A 111 -10.62 -8.14 -1.20
C ASN A 111 -10.84 -7.29 -2.45
N PHE A 112 -11.24 -7.92 -3.56
CA PHE A 112 -11.52 -7.24 -4.83
C PHE A 112 -12.95 -6.70 -4.83
N LYS A 113 -13.08 -5.37 -4.89
CA LYS A 113 -14.38 -4.68 -4.74
C LYS A 113 -14.99 -4.29 -6.07
N ARG A 114 -14.15 -3.94 -7.05
CA ARG A 114 -14.56 -3.46 -8.38
C ARG A 114 -13.54 -3.87 -9.43
N PRO A 115 -13.98 -4.24 -10.65
CA PRO A 115 -13.07 -4.45 -11.76
C PRO A 115 -12.39 -3.13 -12.15
N VAL A 116 -11.09 -3.19 -12.42
CA VAL A 116 -10.31 -2.11 -13.02
C VAL A 116 -10.03 -2.48 -14.47
N LYS A 117 -10.02 -1.50 -15.36
CA LYS A 117 -9.73 -1.70 -16.78
C LYS A 117 -8.72 -0.67 -17.24
N PHE A 118 -7.85 -1.07 -18.17
CA PHE A 118 -7.08 -0.15 -18.97
C PHE A 118 -8.02 0.75 -19.78
N PRO A 119 -7.74 2.06 -19.88
CA PRO A 119 -6.66 2.77 -19.21
C PRO A 119 -7.05 3.24 -17.80
N ASP A 120 -6.14 3.04 -16.84
CA ASP A 120 -6.26 3.51 -15.46
C ASP A 120 -4.90 3.48 -14.77
N SER A 121 -4.78 4.18 -13.65
CA SER A 121 -3.62 4.12 -12.77
C SER A 121 -4.13 3.99 -11.33
N LEU A 122 -3.43 3.21 -10.52
CA LEU A 122 -3.82 2.91 -9.15
C LEU A 122 -2.87 3.60 -8.18
N ILE A 123 -3.39 4.27 -7.16
CA ILE A 123 -2.60 4.60 -5.98
C ILE A 123 -2.78 3.49 -4.96
N ILE A 124 -1.69 2.96 -4.44
CA ILE A 124 -1.69 1.96 -3.37
C ILE A 124 -0.98 2.57 -2.17
N ALA A 125 -1.60 2.51 -1.01
CA ALA A 125 -1.05 3.01 0.24
C ALA A 125 -1.28 2.01 1.36
N ASN A 126 -0.39 2.01 2.36
CA ASN A 126 -0.48 1.15 3.53
C ASN A 126 -0.58 1.97 4.83
N ARG A 127 -1.25 1.39 5.83
CA ARG A 127 -1.18 1.81 7.23
C ARG A 127 -0.94 0.60 8.12
N ILE A 128 -0.22 0.79 9.22
CA ILE A 128 0.06 -0.25 10.22
C ILE A 128 -1.12 -0.32 11.19
N THR A 129 -1.63 -1.53 11.39
CA THR A 129 -2.79 -1.80 12.23
C THR A 129 -2.43 -2.41 13.57
N GLU A 130 -1.44 -3.32 13.59
CA GLU A 130 -1.01 -4.00 14.81
C GLU A 130 0.50 -4.26 14.75
N VAL A 131 1.17 -4.20 15.90
CA VAL A 131 2.62 -4.41 16.03
C VAL A 131 2.88 -5.35 17.21
N PHE A 132 3.67 -6.38 16.95
CA PHE A 132 4.15 -7.39 17.87
C PHE A 132 5.69 -7.46 17.80
N PRO A 133 6.37 -8.09 18.75
CA PRO A 133 7.83 -8.11 18.77
C PRO A 133 8.47 -8.75 17.54
N ASP A 134 7.78 -9.71 16.89
CA ASP A 134 8.26 -10.46 15.72
C ASP A 134 7.59 -10.09 14.39
N ARG A 135 6.54 -9.27 14.41
CA ARG A 135 5.70 -9.03 13.23
C ARG A 135 4.86 -7.77 13.36
N TYR A 136 4.38 -7.28 12.22
CA TYR A 136 3.31 -6.29 12.19
C TYR A 136 2.25 -6.64 11.14
N PHE A 137 1.09 -6.03 11.28
CA PHE A 137 -0.02 -6.15 10.34
C PHE A 137 -0.27 -4.82 9.65
N GLY A 138 -0.37 -4.85 8.33
CA GLY A 138 -0.73 -3.71 7.50
C GLY A 138 -2.14 -3.84 6.93
N PHE A 139 -2.78 -2.70 6.68
CA PHE A 139 -3.96 -2.60 5.84
C PHE A 139 -3.63 -1.70 4.66
N ALA A 140 -3.56 -2.28 3.47
CA ALA A 140 -3.32 -1.55 2.24
C ALA A 140 -4.60 -1.43 1.42
N SER A 141 -4.72 -0.35 0.66
CA SER A 141 -5.85 -0.12 -0.24
C SER A 141 -5.34 0.35 -1.59
N ALA A 142 -6.05 -0.05 -2.65
CA ALA A 142 -5.79 0.38 -4.01
C ALA A 142 -6.97 1.25 -4.48
N TRP A 143 -6.67 2.51 -4.82
CA TRP A 143 -7.62 3.47 -5.38
C TRP A 143 -7.41 3.58 -6.89
N SER A 144 -8.48 3.45 -7.64
CA SER A 144 -8.47 3.78 -9.06
C SER A 144 -8.50 5.29 -9.26
N LEU A 145 -7.56 5.81 -10.04
CA LEU A 145 -7.54 7.22 -10.41
C LEU A 145 -8.68 7.55 -11.39
N ASN A 146 -9.09 6.63 -12.24
CA ASN A 146 -10.22 6.86 -13.15
C ASN A 146 -11.59 6.80 -12.43
N GLN A 147 -11.79 5.79 -11.57
CA GLN A 147 -13.05 5.58 -10.83
C GLN A 147 -13.12 6.41 -9.54
N GLN A 148 -12.00 6.98 -9.08
CA GLN A 148 -11.90 7.81 -7.88
C GLN A 148 -12.46 7.12 -6.64
N VAL A 149 -12.10 5.84 -6.47
CA VAL A 149 -12.60 5.01 -5.37
C VAL A 149 -11.67 3.82 -5.10
N ILE A 150 -11.71 3.29 -3.88
CA ILE A 150 -11.08 2.01 -3.54
C ILE A 150 -11.69 0.87 -4.37
N VAL A 151 -10.82 0.15 -5.09
CA VAL A 151 -11.16 -0.99 -5.95
C VAL A 151 -10.69 -2.32 -5.36
N ALA A 152 -9.68 -2.31 -4.49
CA ALA A 152 -9.24 -3.47 -3.72
C ALA A 152 -8.64 -3.07 -2.38
N ASP A 153 -8.73 -3.96 -1.37
CA ASP A 153 -8.01 -3.83 -0.09
C ASP A 153 -7.20 -5.09 0.21
N PHE A 154 -6.17 -4.95 1.03
CA PHE A 154 -5.27 -6.02 1.46
C PHE A 154 -5.05 -5.97 2.97
N LYS A 155 -5.18 -7.10 3.64
CA LYS A 155 -4.62 -7.31 4.98
C LYS A 155 -3.29 -8.03 4.82
N ILE A 156 -2.21 -7.47 5.35
CA ILE A 156 -0.84 -7.93 5.12
C ILE A 156 -0.22 -8.32 6.47
N CYS A 157 0.41 -9.49 6.55
CA CYS A 157 1.20 -9.89 7.71
C CYS A 157 2.68 -9.92 7.33
N ILE A 158 3.49 -9.08 7.98
CA ILE A 158 4.94 -9.03 7.80
C ILE A 158 5.61 -9.57 9.06
N VAL A 159 6.52 -10.52 8.90
CA VAL A 159 7.35 -11.08 9.98
C VAL A 159 8.78 -10.60 9.81
N PHE A 160 9.42 -10.21 10.91
CA PHE A 160 10.86 -10.02 10.94
C PHE A 160 11.53 -11.38 11.14
N PHE A 161 12.34 -11.78 10.17
CA PHE A 161 13.00 -13.07 10.15
C PHE A 161 14.50 -12.86 10.33
N ASP A 162 15.10 -13.62 11.24
CA ASP A 162 16.55 -13.71 11.40
C ASP A 162 17.07 -14.74 10.39
N TYR A 163 17.68 -14.24 9.31
CA TYR A 163 18.18 -15.07 8.22
C TYR A 163 19.44 -15.86 8.60
N ASP A 164 20.19 -15.39 9.59
CA ASP A 164 21.40 -16.08 10.06
C ASP A 164 21.01 -17.30 10.92
N ARG A 165 19.92 -17.19 11.69
CA ARG A 165 19.42 -18.25 12.58
C ARG A 165 18.28 -19.09 12.00
N GLY A 166 17.64 -18.63 10.93
CA GLY A 166 16.51 -19.31 10.31
C GLY A 166 15.23 -19.33 11.15
N VAL A 167 14.99 -18.30 11.97
CA VAL A 167 13.82 -18.21 12.87
C VAL A 167 13.24 -16.79 12.90
N PRO A 168 11.96 -16.61 13.26
CA PRO A 168 11.43 -15.27 13.53
C PRO A 168 12.27 -14.53 14.59
N ALA A 169 12.54 -13.26 14.33
CA ALA A 169 13.33 -12.40 15.20
C ALA A 169 12.42 -11.64 16.17
N ASN A 170 12.80 -11.56 17.45
CA ASN A 170 12.17 -10.64 18.40
C ASN A 170 12.92 -9.30 18.36
N LEU A 171 12.31 -8.25 17.79
CA LEU A 171 12.92 -6.93 17.65
C LEU A 171 13.22 -6.23 19.00
N LEU A 172 12.54 -6.61 20.08
CA LEU A 172 12.81 -6.07 21.42
C LEU A 172 14.08 -6.68 22.05
N GLU A 173 14.40 -7.92 21.69
CA GLU A 173 15.57 -8.65 22.18
C GLU A 173 16.78 -8.52 21.23
N ALA A 174 16.53 -8.17 19.97
CA ALA A 174 17.56 -7.97 18.97
C ALA A 174 18.46 -6.77 19.30
N SER A 175 19.76 -6.90 19.03
CA SER A 175 20.75 -5.88 19.38
C SER A 175 20.69 -4.65 18.46
N GLY A 176 21.16 -3.51 18.97
CA GLY A 176 21.23 -2.22 18.27
C GLY A 176 19.86 -1.66 17.89
N THR A 177 19.76 -1.03 16.72
CA THR A 177 18.60 -0.23 16.27
C THR A 177 17.28 -0.99 15.98
N HIS A 178 17.22 -2.30 16.19
CA HIS A 178 15.99 -3.08 15.96
C HIS A 178 14.86 -2.69 16.94
N ARG A 179 15.23 -2.37 18.19
CA ARG A 179 14.28 -1.84 19.16
C ARG A 179 13.72 -0.49 18.73
N ASP A 180 14.55 0.38 18.18
CA ASP A 180 14.12 1.69 17.68
C ASP A 180 13.11 1.55 16.52
N LEU A 181 13.34 0.58 15.63
CA LEU A 181 12.38 0.21 14.59
C LEU A 181 11.05 -0.25 15.21
N TYR A 182 11.07 -1.18 16.17
CA TYR A 182 9.84 -1.64 16.84
C TYR A 182 9.05 -0.48 17.46
N GLU A 183 9.71 0.40 18.23
CA GLU A 183 9.06 1.56 18.86
C GLU A 183 8.53 2.56 17.83
N ALA A 184 9.24 2.74 16.71
CA ALA A 184 8.75 3.55 15.59
C ALA A 184 7.49 2.98 14.95
N LEU A 185 7.46 1.66 14.69
CA LEU A 185 6.28 0.98 14.14
C LEU A 185 5.10 1.07 15.11
N LYS A 186 5.34 0.91 16.42
CA LYS A 186 4.29 1.01 17.43
C LYS A 186 3.67 2.41 17.47
N ARG A 187 4.49 3.46 17.50
CA ARG A 187 4.03 4.86 17.43
C ARG A 187 3.26 5.15 16.15
N ARG A 188 3.75 4.65 15.00
CA ARG A 188 3.05 4.78 13.71
C ARG A 188 1.69 4.12 13.75
N SER A 189 1.59 2.88 14.23
CA SER A 189 0.33 2.15 14.34
C SER A 189 -0.70 2.91 15.19
N GLU A 190 -0.29 3.46 16.33
CA GLU A 190 -1.19 4.23 17.21
C GLU A 190 -1.65 5.55 16.57
N MET A 191 -0.75 6.25 15.88
CA MET A 191 -1.07 7.50 15.19
C MET A 191 -2.01 7.25 14.00
N GLU A 192 -1.67 6.30 13.13
CA GLU A 192 -2.42 5.95 11.93
C GLU A 192 -3.82 5.41 12.31
N ALA A 193 -3.94 4.63 13.39
CA ALA A 193 -5.22 4.17 13.92
C ALA A 193 -6.12 5.31 14.45
N LYS A 194 -5.54 6.33 15.11
CA LYS A 194 -6.30 7.51 15.57
C LYS A 194 -6.89 8.29 14.39
N ILE A 195 -6.09 8.53 13.36
CA ILE A 195 -6.54 9.23 12.14
C ILE A 195 -7.64 8.43 11.45
N ALA A 196 -7.40 7.13 11.25
CA ALA A 196 -8.36 6.21 10.66
C ALA A 196 -9.71 6.19 11.39
N SER A 197 -9.68 6.07 12.72
CA SER A 197 -10.89 6.03 13.54
C SER A 197 -11.68 7.34 13.46
N LYS A 198 -10.99 8.49 13.51
CA LYS A 198 -11.61 9.80 13.32
C LYS A 198 -12.30 9.90 11.96
N TRP A 199 -11.60 9.51 10.89
CA TRP A 199 -12.17 9.51 9.55
C TRP A 199 -13.42 8.62 9.44
N GLU A 200 -13.38 7.41 9.99
CA GLU A 200 -14.50 6.46 9.96
C GLU A 200 -15.73 6.97 10.74
N GLN A 201 -15.52 7.72 11.83
CA GLN A 201 -16.59 8.37 12.58
C GLN A 201 -17.24 9.52 11.79
N GLU A 202 -16.42 10.30 11.07
CA GLU A 202 -16.88 11.40 10.21
C GLU A 202 -17.53 10.91 8.91
N HIS A 203 -17.17 9.70 8.46
CA HIS A 203 -17.63 9.08 7.21
C HIS A 203 -18.22 7.69 7.46
N PRO A 204 -19.33 7.58 8.21
CA PRO A 204 -19.93 6.29 8.54
C PRO A 204 -20.32 5.55 7.25
N LYS A 205 -19.89 4.28 7.16
CA LYS A 205 -20.25 3.43 6.02
C LYS A 205 -21.78 3.34 5.96
N ARG A 206 -22.36 3.64 4.80
CA ARG A 206 -23.78 3.33 4.55
C ARG A 206 -23.99 1.84 4.75
N THR A 207 -24.70 1.45 5.79
CA THR A 207 -25.16 0.07 5.98
C THR A 207 -25.98 -0.28 4.74
N LYS A 208 -25.48 -1.19 3.90
CA LYS A 208 -26.32 -1.78 2.86
C LYS A 208 -27.43 -2.51 3.60
N ALA A 209 -28.68 -2.09 3.43
CA ALA A 209 -29.82 -2.90 3.82
C ALA A 209 -29.61 -4.29 3.21
N MET A 210 -29.60 -5.32 4.06
CA MET A 210 -29.66 -6.70 3.57
C MET A 210 -30.94 -6.82 2.76
N LEU A 211 -30.80 -7.04 1.45
CA LEU A 211 -31.85 -7.57 0.59
C LEU A 211 -31.81 -9.09 0.70
#